data_AF-A0A969E5D8-F1
#
_entry.id   AF-A0A969E5D8-F1
#
_cell.length_a   1.000
_cell.length_b   1.000
_cell.length_c   1.000
_cell.angle_alpha   90.00
_cell.angle_beta   90.00
_cell.angle_gamma   90.00
#
_symmetry.space_group_name_H-M   'P 1'
#
loop_
_entity.id
_entity.type
_entity.pdbx_description
1 polymer ?
#
loop_
_entity_poly.entity_id
_entity_poly.type
_entity_poly.pdbx_seq_one_letter_code
_entity_poly.pdbx_strand_id
1 'polypeptide(L)' 'MDSDLAILGSDNTIYDIYAKQIRDEFSFYPSFIYNRGRKKVLNAILEKEFIYKSEEFKGKYELSARANIAREISRL' A
#
# COMPACT_ATOMS: atom_id res chain seq x y z
N MET A 1 -8.02 10.57 -6.31
CA MET A 1 -8.91 11.04 -5.22
C MET A 1 -8.64 10.17 -3.99
N ASP A 2 -8.98 10.61 -2.77
CA ASP A 2 -8.70 9.82 -1.54
C ASP A 2 -9.36 8.42 -1.58
N SER A 3 -10.48 8.30 -2.30
CA SER A 3 -11.18 7.04 -2.58
C SER A 3 -10.29 5.99 -3.26
N ASP A 4 -9.38 6.40 -4.16
CA ASP A 4 -8.46 5.49 -4.85
C ASP A 4 -7.41 4.93 -3.88
N LEU A 5 -7.06 5.71 -2.85
CA LEU A 5 -6.09 5.34 -1.82
C LEU A 5 -6.75 4.63 -0.63
N ALA A 6 -8.09 4.59 -0.57
CA ALA A 6 -8.84 4.01 0.54
C ALA A 6 -8.50 2.53 0.75
N ILE A 7 -8.18 1.82 -0.34
CA ILE A 7 -7.74 0.42 -0.31
C ILE A 7 -6.52 0.21 0.59
N LEU A 8 -5.63 1.20 0.70
CA LEU A 8 -4.42 1.11 1.52
C LEU A 8 -4.78 0.93 3.00
N GLY A 9 -5.79 1.65 3.48
CA GLY A 9 -6.27 1.58 4.86
C GLY A 9 -7.42 0.61 5.10
N SER A 10 -7.73 -0.25 4.13
CA SER A 10 -8.69 -1.34 4.30
C SER A 10 -8.23 -2.38 5.31
N ASP A 11 -9.12 -3.28 5.70
CA ASP A 11 -8.77 -4.42 6.55
C ASP A 11 -7.60 -5.22 5.96
N ASN A 12 -6.77 -5.77 6.85
CA ASN A 12 -5.55 -6.51 6.49
C ASN A 12 -5.79 -7.56 5.39
N THR A 13 -6.90 -8.29 5.47
CA THR A 13 -7.28 -9.32 4.51
C THR A 13 -7.57 -8.73 3.13
N ILE A 14 -8.28 -7.60 3.06
CA ILE A 14 -8.62 -6.93 1.81
C ILE A 14 -7.35 -6.35 1.18
N TYR A 15 -6.50 -5.72 1.98
CA TYR A 15 -5.21 -5.20 1.54
C TYR A 15 -4.30 -6.32 1.01
N ASP A 16 -4.21 -7.46 1.71
CA ASP A 16 -3.37 -8.58 1.28
C ASP A 16 -3.87 -9.19 -0.05
N ILE A 17 -5.19 -9.25 -0.27
CA ILE A 17 -5.77 -9.64 -1.58
C ILE A 17 -5.37 -8.63 -2.67
N TYR A 18 -5.50 -7.33 -2.39
CA TYR A 18 -5.09 -6.28 -3.31
C TYR A 18 -3.59 -6.38 -3.66
N ALA A 19 -2.72 -6.48 -2.67
CA ALA A 19 -1.27 -6.60 -2.89
C ALA A 19 -0.90 -7.84 -3.70
N LYS A 20 -1.61 -8.96 -3.48
CA LYS A 20 -1.45 -10.18 -4.28
C LYS A 20 -1.88 -9.98 -5.73
N GLN A 21 -3.03 -9.34 -5.97
CA GLN A 21 -3.48 -9.03 -7.34
C GLN A 21 -2.47 -8.18 -8.10
N ILE A 22 -1.88 -7.18 -7.43
CA ILE A 22 -0.78 -6.40 -8.02
C ILE A 22 0.44 -7.30 -8.30
N ARG A 23 0.81 -8.20 -7.38
CA ARG A 23 1.93 -9.12 -7.64
C ARG A 23 1.66 -10.03 -8.84
N ASP A 24 0.42 -10.48 -9.03
CA ASP A 24 0.00 -11.36 -10.13
C ASP A 24 -0.01 -10.62 -11.48
N GLU A 25 -0.44 -9.35 -11.51
CA GLU A 25 -0.39 -8.50 -12.70
C GLU A 25 1.05 -8.31 -13.21
N PHE A 26 2.01 -8.17 -12.28
CA PHE A 26 3.43 -8.05 -12.58
C PHE A 26 4.18 -9.40 -12.50
N SER A 27 3.47 -10.53 -12.64
CA SER A 27 4.03 -11.89 -12.58
C SER A 27 5.15 -12.14 -13.59
N PHE A 28 5.10 -11.50 -14.75
CA PHE A 28 6.11 -11.59 -15.80
C PHE A 28 7.45 -10.93 -15.45
N TYR A 29 7.49 -10.07 -14.42
CA TYR A 29 8.74 -9.54 -13.91
C TYR A 29 9.34 -10.45 -12.82
N PRO A 30 10.66 -10.68 -12.85
CA PRO A 30 11.36 -11.35 -11.76
C PRO A 30 11.10 -10.66 -10.41
N SER A 31 10.92 -11.46 -9.35
CA SER A 31 10.55 -10.95 -8.03
C SER A 31 11.52 -9.88 -7.50
N PHE A 32 12.82 -9.96 -7.78
CA PHE A 32 13.78 -8.95 -7.32
C PHE A 32 13.55 -7.56 -7.96
N ILE A 33 13.13 -7.52 -9.23
CA ILE A 33 12.82 -6.27 -9.93
C ILE A 33 11.51 -5.69 -9.39
N TYR A 34 10.49 -6.54 -9.30
CA TYR A 34 9.18 -6.15 -8.75
C TYR A 34 9.32 -5.64 -7.31
N ASN A 35 9.96 -6.39 -6.41
CA ASN A 35 10.09 -6.04 -5.00
C ASN A 35 10.82 -4.70 -4.83
N ARG A 36 11.88 -4.44 -5.61
CA ARG A 36 12.60 -3.16 -5.57
C ARG A 36 11.71 -2.00 -6.01
N GLY A 37 10.97 -2.15 -7.12
CA GLY A 37 10.05 -1.13 -7.62
C GLY A 37 8.90 -0.88 -6.66
N ARG A 38 8.26 -1.95 -6.17
CA ARG A 38 7.13 -1.89 -5.24
C ARG A 38 7.53 -1.25 -3.91
N LYS A 39 8.66 -1.66 -3.31
CA LYS A 39 9.18 -1.02 -2.10
C LYS A 39 9.43 0.47 -2.31
N LYS A 40 9.95 0.90 -3.45
CA LYS A 40 10.18 2.33 -3.73
C LYS A 40 8.87 3.12 -3.74
N VAL A 41 7.82 2.60 -4.39
CA VAL A 41 6.50 3.24 -4.42
C VAL A 41 5.90 3.33 -3.02
N LEU A 42 5.93 2.22 -2.28
CA LEU A 42 5.37 2.14 -0.93
C LEU A 42 6.08 3.06 0.07
N ASN A 43 7.42 3.12 0.02
CA ASN A 43 8.18 4.06 0.85
C ASN A 43 7.86 5.52 0.51
N ALA A 44 7.76 5.86 -0.78
CA ALA A 44 7.37 7.22 -1.20
C ALA A 44 5.95 7.62 -0.73
N ILE A 45 5.07 6.65 -0.49
CA ILE A 45 3.77 6.90 0.15
C ILE A 45 3.94 7.18 1.64
N LEU A 46 4.77 6.39 2.34
CA LEU A 46 5.02 6.56 3.78
C LEU A 46 5.76 7.87 4.12
N GLU A 47 6.58 8.38 3.21
CA GLU A 47 7.30 9.66 3.35
C GLU A 47 6.36 10.87 3.38
N LYS A 48 5.12 10.74 2.91
CA LYS A 48 4.13 11.80 3.00
C LYS A 48 3.71 11.99 4.45
N GLU A 49 3.49 13.23 4.87
CA GLU A 49 2.96 13.54 6.20
C GLU A 49 1.58 12.90 6.41
N PHE A 50 0.74 12.93 5.38
CA PHE A 50 -0.54 12.22 5.33
C PHE A 50 -0.74 11.51 4.00
N ILE A 51 -1.22 10.26 4.05
CA ILE A 51 -1.58 9.48 2.86
C ILE A 51 -2.87 10.02 2.26
N TYR A 52 -3.83 10.37 3.12
CA TYR A 52 -5.13 10.93 2.75
C TYR A 52 -5.15 12.44 2.91
N LYS A 53 -5.87 13.15 2.03
CA LYS A 53 -6.02 14.61 2.10
C LYS A 53 -7.15 15.03 3.03
N SER A 54 -8.27 14.32 2.98
CA SER A 54 -9.49 14.60 3.75
C SER A 54 -9.34 14.17 5.21
N GLU A 55 -9.76 14.99 6.16
CA GLU A 55 -9.64 14.68 7.60
C GLU A 55 -10.42 13.42 8.01
N GLU A 56 -11.60 13.19 7.42
CA GLU A 56 -12.39 11.97 7.64
C GLU A 56 -11.58 10.71 7.28
N PHE A 57 -10.91 10.72 6.12
CA PHE A 57 -10.10 9.59 5.67
C PHE A 57 -8.83 9.44 6.48
N LYS A 58 -8.19 10.55 6.89
CA LYS A 58 -7.04 10.50 7.79
C LYS A 58 -7.41 9.81 9.10
N GLY A 59 -8.48 10.24 9.76
CA GLY A 59 -8.93 9.67 11.03
C GLY A 59 -9.31 8.19 10.92
N LYS A 60 -9.91 7.78 9.80
CA LYS A 60 -10.42 6.43 9.61
C LYS A 60 -9.39 5.42 9.08
N TYR A 61 -8.49 5.85 8.20
CA TYR A 61 -7.68 4.94 7.38
C TYR A 61 -6.17 5.15 7.48
N GLU A 62 -5.68 6.29 7.98
CA GLU A 62 -4.24 6.62 7.95
C GLU A 62 -3.39 5.60 8.71
N LEU A 63 -3.79 5.23 9.93
CA LEU A 63 -3.07 4.26 10.75
C LEU A 63 -3.05 2.88 10.10
N SER A 64 -4.21 2.39 9.64
CA SER A 64 -4.32 1.12 8.94
C SER A 64 -3.50 1.10 7.65
N ALA A 65 -3.51 2.21 6.89
CA ALA A 65 -2.74 2.33 5.66
C ALA A 65 -1.24 2.23 5.90
N ARG A 66 -0.73 2.96 6.88
CA ARG A 66 0.69 2.89 7.25
C ARG A 66 1.09 1.51 7.73
N ALA A 67 0.26 0.87 8.56
CA ALA A 67 0.51 -0.48 9.07
C ALA A 67 0.52 -1.53 7.95
N ASN A 68 -0.45 -1.47 7.03
CA ASN A 68 -0.53 -2.35 5.87
C ASN A 68 0.69 -2.21 4.96
N ILE A 69 1.05 -0.96 4.62
CA ILE A 69 2.21 -0.67 3.77
C ILE A 69 3.51 -1.16 4.41
N ALA A 70 3.72 -0.89 5.71
CA ALA A 70 4.91 -1.35 6.42
C ALA A 70 5.00 -2.89 6.47
N ARG A 71 3.86 -3.56 6.66
CA ARG A 71 3.77 -5.02 6.63
C ARG A 71 4.11 -5.58 5.24
N GLU A 72 3.64 -4.96 4.16
CA GLU A 72 3.97 -5.38 2.79
C GLU A 72 5.48 -5.22 2.53
N ILE A 73 6.06 -4.07 2.85
CA ILE A 73 7.50 -3.80 2.66
C ILE A 73 8.36 -4.85 3.38
N SER A 74 7.95 -5.27 4.57
CA SER A 74 8.68 -6.28 5.37
C SER A 74 8.58 -7.70 4.81
N ARG A 75 7.56 -7.99 3.97
CA ARG A 75 7.33 -9.29 3.33
C ARG A 75 7.95 -9.40 1.93
N LEU A 76 8.20 -8.27 1.27
CA LEU A 76 8.88 -8.15 -0.03
C LEU A 76 10.40 -8.23 0.12
#